data_AF-A0A0P0IX52-F1
#
_entry.id   AF-A0A0P0IX52-F1
#
_cell.length_a   1.000
_cell.length_b   1.000
_cell.length_c   1.000
_cell.angle_alpha   90.00
_cell.angle_beta   90.00
_cell.angle_gamma   90.00
#
_symmetry.space_group_name_H-M   'P 1'
#
loop_
_entity.id
_entity.type
_entity.pdbx_description
1 polymer ?
#
loop_
_entity_poly.entity_id
_entity_poly.type
_entity_poly.pdbx_seq_one_letter_code
_entity_poly.pdbx_strand_id
1 'polypeptide(L)'
;VYADTIADFAEANGGSVSDLANYGGYSGGPTTGETKFYADTVIDLMTRHQDELGRDKILIIGGAIANFTDVAKTFTGIIQSFEENAEKMKAHNTKIYV
;
A
#
# COMPACT_ATOMS: atom_id res chain seq x y z
N VAL A 1 -9.40 -10.24 5.93
CA VAL A 1 -9.41 -10.71 4.52
C VAL A 1 -8.06 -10.52 3.86
N TYR A 2 -7.64 -9.31 3.43
CA TYR A 2 -6.33 -9.14 2.76
C TYR A 2 -5.16 -9.61 3.64
N ALA A 3 -5.11 -9.19 4.90
CA ALA A 3 -4.08 -9.64 5.84
C ALA A 3 -4.11 -11.16 6.04
N ASP A 4 -5.29 -11.75 6.25
CA ASP A 4 -5.46 -13.20 6.39
C ASP A 4 -4.94 -13.94 5.15
N THR A 5 -5.30 -13.48 3.94
CA THR A 5 -4.83 -14.07 2.68
C THR A 5 -3.32 -13.97 2.52
N ILE A 6 -2.72 -12.84 2.91
CA ILE A 6 -1.26 -12.67 2.89
C ILE A 6 -0.59 -13.64 3.87
N ALA A 7 -1.12 -13.76 5.10
CA ALA A 7 -0.59 -14.66 6.12
C ALA A 7 -0.70 -16.13 5.69
N ASP A 8 -1.88 -16.56 5.26
CA ASP A 8 -2.14 -17.92 4.78
C ASP A 8 -1.24 -18.27 3.58
N PHE A 9 -1.14 -17.35 2.61
CA PHE A 9 -0.29 -17.56 1.43
C PHE A 9 1.19 -17.63 1.81
N ALA A 10 1.65 -16.76 2.71
CA ALA A 10 3.04 -16.77 3.16
C ALA A 10 3.40 -18.09 3.85
N GLU A 11 2.60 -18.55 4.81
CA GLU A 11 2.83 -19.82 5.51
C GLU A 11 2.79 -21.02 4.54
N ALA A 12 1.85 -21.03 3.59
CA ALA A 12 1.72 -22.12 2.63
C ALA A 12 2.85 -22.19 1.58
N ASN A 13 3.55 -21.07 1.32
CA ASN A 13 4.53 -20.96 0.23
C ASN A 13 5.96 -20.70 0.73
N GLY A 14 6.25 -20.98 2.00
CA GLY A 14 7.61 -20.84 2.57
C GLY A 14 8.06 -19.39 2.79
N GLY A 15 7.11 -18.44 2.80
CA GLY A 15 7.31 -17.08 3.28
C GLY A 15 7.05 -16.98 4.78
N SER A 16 6.96 -15.75 5.30
CA SER A 16 6.66 -15.49 6.71
C SER A 16 5.68 -14.33 6.86
N VAL A 17 4.73 -14.45 7.78
CA VAL A 17 3.84 -13.35 8.17
C VAL A 17 4.63 -12.15 8.73
N SER A 18 5.87 -12.36 9.19
CA SER A 18 6.75 -11.28 9.63
C SER A 18 7.12 -10.29 8.52
N ASP A 19 6.96 -10.66 7.24
CA ASP A 19 7.15 -9.74 6.12
C ASP A 19 5.95 -8.78 5.92
N LEU A 20 4.82 -8.99 6.62
CA LEU A 20 3.68 -8.07 6.61
C LEU A 20 3.99 -6.82 7.46
N ALA A 21 4.28 -5.71 6.78
CA ALA A 21 4.77 -4.50 7.43
C ALA A 21 3.71 -3.70 8.22
N ASN A 22 2.42 -3.79 7.84
CA ASN A 22 1.36 -3.02 8.48
C ASN A 22 -0.03 -3.67 8.36
N TYR A 23 -0.94 -3.20 9.20
CA TYR A 23 -2.38 -3.47 9.11
C TYR A 23 -3.14 -2.15 9.26
N GLY A 24 -4.00 -1.85 8.29
CA GLY A 24 -4.79 -0.62 8.29
C GLY A 24 -5.69 -0.51 7.06
N GLY A 25 -6.49 0.55 7.02
CA GLY A 25 -7.31 0.89 5.86
C GLY A 25 -7.94 2.26 6.00
N TYR A 26 -8.40 2.81 4.87
CA TYR A 26 -9.24 4.01 4.84
C TYR A 26 -10.67 3.60 4.41
N SER A 27 -11.67 4.20 5.04
CA SER A 27 -13.08 3.99 4.73
C SER A 27 -13.90 5.22 5.14
N GLY A 28 -15.21 5.21 4.97
CA GLY A 28 -16.04 6.35 5.39
C GLY A 28 -16.16 7.48 4.35
N GLY A 29 -15.68 7.25 3.11
CA GLY A 29 -15.74 8.26 2.04
C GLY A 29 -14.77 9.43 2.25
N PRO A 30 -13.46 9.18 2.45
CA PRO A 30 -12.50 10.25 2.65
C PRO A 30 -12.35 11.12 1.40
N THR A 31 -11.88 12.34 1.63
CA THR A 31 -11.53 13.30 0.59
C THR A 31 -10.22 12.92 -0.11
N THR A 32 -9.97 13.54 -1.27
CA THR A 32 -8.71 13.42 -2.01
C THR A 32 -7.50 13.80 -1.14
N GLY A 33 -7.59 14.88 -0.35
CA GLY A 33 -6.50 15.34 0.51
C GLY A 33 -6.20 14.37 1.65
N GLU A 34 -7.24 13.84 2.31
CA GLU A 34 -7.07 12.82 3.36
C GLU A 34 -6.46 11.54 2.80
N THR A 35 -6.90 11.12 1.61
CA THR A 35 -6.37 9.91 0.96
C THR A 35 -4.92 10.10 0.50
N LYS A 36 -4.57 11.28 -0.03
CA LYS A 36 -3.17 11.63 -0.35
C LYS A 36 -2.30 11.59 0.90
N PHE A 37 -2.73 12.23 2.00
CA PHE A 37 -2.00 12.25 3.26
C PHE A 37 -1.75 10.84 3.82
N TYR A 38 -2.76 9.97 3.74
CA TYR A 38 -2.63 8.57 4.13
C TYR A 38 -1.61 7.83 3.24
N ALA A 39 -1.70 7.99 1.92
CA ALA A 39 -0.79 7.37 0.96
C ALA A 39 0.66 7.85 1.15
N ASP A 40 0.88 9.16 1.35
CA ASP A 40 2.19 9.75 1.62
C ASP A 40 2.83 9.13 2.86
N THR A 41 2.04 8.88 3.90
CA THR A 41 2.51 8.26 5.15
C THR A 41 2.97 6.82 4.92
N VAL A 42 2.17 6.02 4.19
CA VAL A 42 2.53 4.63 3.88
C VAL A 42 3.78 4.57 3.00
N ILE A 43 3.83 5.42 1.98
CA ILE A 43 4.98 5.49 1.07
C ILE A 43 6.22 5.92 1.84
N ASP A 44 6.14 6.94 2.70
CA ASP A 44 7.27 7.35 3.53
C ASP A 44 7.82 6.17 4.34
N LEU A 45 6.95 5.47 5.07
CA LEU A 45 7.33 4.35 5.92
C LEU A 45 8.00 3.22 5.13
N MET A 46 7.44 2.81 4.00
CA MET A 46 8.00 1.71 3.21
C MET A 46 9.31 2.06 2.51
N THR A 47 9.67 3.35 2.44
CA THR A 47 10.85 3.88 1.74
C THR A 47 11.90 4.51 2.67
N ARG A 48 11.93 4.13 3.96
CA ARG A 48 12.99 4.61 4.89
C ARG A 48 14.29 3.82 4.78
N HIS A 49 14.20 2.54 4.45
CA HIS A 49 15.33 1.61 4.37
C HIS A 49 15.16 0.70 3.16
N GLN A 50 16.26 0.21 2.59
CA GLN A 50 16.19 -0.91 1.63
C GLN A 50 15.74 -2.19 2.34
N ASP A 51 15.16 -3.14 1.60
CA ASP A 51 15.02 -4.51 2.11
C ASP A 51 16.41 -5.13 2.31
N GLU A 52 16.65 -5.76 3.46
CA GLU A 52 17.97 -6.27 3.85
C GLU A 52 18.47 -7.39 2.92
N LEU A 53 17.54 -8.10 2.27
CA LEU A 53 17.83 -9.18 1.32
C LEU A 53 17.74 -8.72 -0.14
N GLY A 54 17.52 -7.43 -0.39
CA GLY A 54 17.38 -6.86 -1.72
C GLY A 54 16.11 -7.26 -2.48
N ARG A 55 15.07 -7.71 -1.76
CA ARG A 55 13.78 -8.12 -2.34
C ARG A 55 12.96 -6.91 -2.80
N ASP A 56 12.03 -7.14 -3.71
CA ASP A 56 11.00 -6.17 -4.07
C ASP A 56 10.08 -5.90 -2.86
N LYS A 57 9.64 -4.65 -2.70
CA LYS A 57 8.62 -4.28 -1.71
C LYS A 57 7.26 -4.21 -2.37
N ILE A 58 6.25 -4.87 -1.80
CA ILE A 58 4.92 -4.94 -2.40
C ILE A 58 3.95 -4.01 -1.67
N LEU A 59 3.31 -3.10 -2.42
CA LEU A 59 2.18 -2.29 -1.96
C LEU A 59 0.89 -2.82 -2.58
N ILE A 60 -0.01 -3.33 -1.75
CA ILE A 60 -1.33 -3.82 -2.16
C ILE A 60 -2.36 -2.73 -1.84
N ILE A 61 -3.03 -2.22 -2.86
CA ILE A 61 -4.10 -1.22 -2.76
C ILE A 61 -5.41 -1.90 -3.12
N GLY A 62 -5.97 -2.62 -2.14
CA GLY A 62 -7.19 -3.39 -2.32
C GLY A 62 -8.38 -2.84 -1.55
N GLY A 63 -9.58 -3.29 -1.93
CA GLY A 63 -10.82 -2.99 -1.22
C GLY A 63 -11.99 -3.82 -1.74
N ALA A 64 -13.06 -3.92 -0.95
CA ALA A 64 -14.33 -4.44 -1.45
C ALA A 64 -15.04 -3.38 -2.33
N ILE A 65 -16.11 -3.77 -3.01
CA ILE A 65 -16.95 -2.82 -3.77
C ILE A 65 -17.53 -1.80 -2.80
N ALA A 66 -17.20 -0.52 -3.01
CA ALA A 66 -17.62 0.55 -2.13
C ALA A 66 -19.10 0.93 -2.32
N ASN A 67 -19.82 1.15 -1.20
CA ASN A 67 -21.22 1.59 -1.24
C ASN A 67 -21.36 3.11 -1.49
N PHE A 68 -20.48 3.91 -0.89
CA PHE A 68 -20.59 5.39 -0.89
C PHE A 68 -19.24 6.11 -1.02
N THR A 69 -18.12 5.40 -1.02
CA THR A 69 -16.81 6.01 -1.27
C THR A 69 -16.65 6.31 -2.75
N ASP A 70 -16.28 7.55 -3.06
CA ASP A 70 -15.94 7.96 -4.42
C ASP A 70 -14.54 7.46 -4.78
N VAL A 71 -14.50 6.37 -5.56
CA VAL A 71 -13.24 5.72 -5.96
C VAL A 71 -12.38 6.67 -6.78
N ALA A 72 -12.96 7.50 -7.64
CA ALA A 72 -12.20 8.44 -8.46
C ALA A 72 -11.51 9.50 -7.58
N LYS A 73 -12.20 10.05 -6.58
CA LYS A 73 -11.60 11.04 -5.65
C LYS A 73 -10.49 10.45 -4.80
N THR A 74 -10.67 9.25 -4.28
CA THR A 74 -9.66 8.57 -3.46
C THR A 74 -8.44 8.21 -4.30
N PHE A 75 -8.62 7.62 -5.49
CA PHE A 75 -7.51 7.31 -6.39
C PHE A 75 -6.79 8.56 -6.91
N THR A 76 -7.48 9.69 -7.09
CA THR A 76 -6.82 10.96 -7.40
C THR A 76 -5.78 11.32 -6.32
N GLY A 77 -6.10 11.10 -5.04
CA GLY A 77 -5.17 11.38 -3.93
C GLY A 77 -3.98 10.41 -3.90
N ILE A 78 -4.23 9.13 -4.18
CA ILE A 78 -3.18 8.11 -4.30
C ILE A 78 -2.23 8.44 -5.46
N ILE A 79 -2.77 8.80 -6.63
CA ILE A 79 -1.97 9.16 -7.81
C ILE A 79 -1.10 10.38 -7.54
N GLN A 80 -1.64 11.43 -6.90
CA GLN A 80 -0.86 12.61 -6.50
C GLN A 80 0.32 12.22 -5.58
N SER A 81 0.08 11.34 -4.60
CA SER A 81 1.14 10.82 -3.73
C SER A 81 2.20 10.03 -4.53
N PHE A 82 1.76 9.24 -5.52
CA PHE A 82 2.66 8.46 -6.37
C PHE A 82 3.53 9.35 -7.26
N GLU A 83 2.97 10.38 -7.86
CA GLU A 83 3.71 11.33 -8.70
C GLU A 83 4.82 12.03 -7.91
N GLU A 84 4.53 12.44 -6.66
CA GLU A 84 5.51 13.09 -5.78
C GLU A 84 6.60 12.13 -5.27
N ASN A 85 6.29 10.84 -5.11
CA ASN A 85 7.20 9.85 -4.50
C ASN A 85 7.75 8.82 -5.50
N ALA A 86 7.51 8.98 -6.80
CA ALA A 86 7.82 7.97 -7.82
C ALA A 86 9.29 7.53 -7.79
N GLU A 87 10.23 8.47 -7.74
CA GLU A 87 11.66 8.16 -7.72
C GLU A 87 12.08 7.44 -6.43
N LYS A 88 11.51 7.83 -5.28
CA LYS A 88 11.74 7.18 -3.99
C LYS A 88 11.24 5.74 -4.00
N MET A 89 10.06 5.49 -4.56
CA MET A 89 9.50 4.15 -4.70
C MET A 89 10.30 3.27 -5.68
N LYS A 90 10.75 3.82 -6.81
CA LYS A 90 11.63 3.11 -7.76
C LYS A 90 12.95 2.73 -7.11
N ALA A 91 13.56 3.63 -6.35
CA ALA A 91 14.80 3.38 -5.63
C ALA A 91 14.68 2.26 -4.59
N HIS A 92 13.46 1.95 -4.13
CA HIS A 92 13.16 0.89 -3.16
C HIS A 92 12.49 -0.33 -3.77
N ASN A 93 12.57 -0.50 -5.09
CA ASN A 93 12.00 -1.65 -5.82
C ASN A 93 10.52 -1.90 -5.48
N THR A 94 9.75 -0.82 -5.28
CA THR A 94 8.32 -0.94 -4.96
C THR A 94 7.55 -1.48 -6.16
N LYS A 95 6.74 -2.53 -5.95
CA LYS A 95 5.75 -3.08 -6.87
C LYS A 95 4.36 -2.82 -6.33
N ILE A 96 3.46 -2.37 -7.20
CA ILE A 96 2.12 -1.93 -6.81
C ILE A 96 1.08 -2.85 -7.46
N TYR A 97 0.13 -3.33 -6.67
CA TYR A 97 -0.99 -4.13 -7.11
C TYR A 97 -2.28 -3.45 -6.65
N VAL A 98 -3.16 -3.15 -7.60
CA VAL A 98 -4.46 -2.50 -7.40
C VAL A 98 -5.56 -3.48 -7.80
#